data_AF-A0A1Z4RQJ6-F1
#
_entry.id   AF-A0A1Z4RQJ6-F1
#
_cell.length_a   1.000
_cell.length_b   1.000
_cell.length_c   1.000
_cell.angle_alpha   90.00
_cell.angle_beta   90.00
_cell.angle_gamma   90.00
#
_symmetry.space_group_name_H-M   'P 1'
#
loop_
_entity.id
_entity.type
_entity.pdbx_description
1 polymer ?
#
loop_
_entity_poly.entity_id
_entity_poly.type
_entity_poly.pdbx_seq_one_letter_code
_entity_poly.pdbx_strand_id
1 'polypeptide(L)'
;MLQLSVYWVNFYKPVMLSLRFAGACSVLGLCGWSLLSYAIDAVNRAKIMHQIPCTKCRFFTGDYRLKCTINPHVANTEAAIGCNDYYERELKT
;
A
#
# COMPACT_ATOMS: atom_id res chain seq x y z
N MET A 1 -58.14 1.44 -18.25
CA MET A 1 -57.04 2.42 -18.49
C MET A 1 -56.10 2.56 -17.29
N LEU A 2 -56.58 2.93 -16.08
CA LEU A 2 -55.73 3.19 -14.90
C LEU A 2 -55.09 1.96 -14.22
N GLN A 3 -55.64 0.75 -14.37
CA GLN A 3 -55.10 -0.44 -13.70
C GLN A 3 -53.79 -0.97 -14.33
N LEU A 4 -53.63 -0.79 -15.64
CA LEU A 4 -52.40 -1.18 -16.35
C LEU A 4 -51.20 -0.31 -15.93
N SER A 5 -51.40 1.00 -15.72
CA SER A 5 -50.33 1.90 -15.29
C SER A 5 -49.84 1.62 -13.86
N VAL A 6 -50.74 1.25 -12.94
CA VAL A 6 -50.38 0.93 -11.55
C VAL A 6 -49.60 -0.39 -11.47
N TYR A 7 -49.95 -1.37 -12.29
CA TYR A 7 -49.23 -2.65 -12.39
C TYR A 7 -47.79 -2.46 -12.86
N TRP A 8 -47.56 -1.65 -13.89
CA TRP A 8 -46.22 -1.32 -14.39
C TRP A 8 -45.35 -0.59 -13.35
N VAL A 9 -45.92 0.36 -12.60
CA VAL A 9 -45.20 1.07 -11.54
C VAL A 9 -44.82 0.14 -10.38
N ASN A 10 -45.72 -0.76 -9.98
CA ASN A 10 -45.43 -1.74 -8.93
C ASN A 10 -44.37 -2.78 -9.36
N PHE A 11 -44.27 -3.07 -10.66
CA PHE A 11 -43.23 -3.95 -11.20
C PHE A 11 -41.86 -3.28 -11.33
N TYR A 12 -41.82 -1.99 -11.70
CA TYR A 12 -40.56 -1.24 -11.82
C TYR A 12 -39.93 -0.87 -10.47
N LYS A 13 -40.75 -0.66 -9.44
CA LYS A 13 -40.28 -0.31 -8.09
C LYS A 13 -39.21 -1.26 -7.52
N PRO A 14 -39.39 -2.60 -7.50
CA PRO A 14 -38.38 -3.52 -6.98
C PRO A 14 -37.12 -3.54 -7.85
N VAL A 15 -37.25 -3.40 -9.17
CA VAL A 15 -36.10 -3.39 -10.09
C VAL A 15 -35.21 -2.17 -9.87
N MET A 16 -35.79 -0.98 -9.72
CA MET A 16 -35.03 0.23 -9.41
C MET A 16 -34.38 0.18 -8.02
N LEU A 17 -35.04 -0.43 -7.03
CA LEU A 17 -34.48 -0.60 -5.69
C LEU A 17 -33.29 -1.56 -5.71
N SER A 18 -33.40 -2.70 -6.39
CA SER A 18 -32.32 -3.68 -6.54
C SER A 18 -31.12 -3.09 -7.27
N LEU A 19 -31.34 -2.28 -8.31
CA LEU A 19 -30.26 -1.62 -9.04
C LEU A 19 -29.48 -0.63 -8.16
N ARG A 20 -30.18 0.11 -7.27
CA ARG A 20 -29.52 1.03 -6.34
C ARG A 20 -28.67 0.32 -5.31
N PHE A 21 -29.19 -0.76 -4.71
CA PHE A 21 -28.43 -1.55 -3.75
C PHE A 21 -27.21 -2.23 -4.41
N ALA A 22 -27.39 -2.81 -5.60
CA ALA A 22 -26.29 -3.43 -6.31
C ALA A 22 -25.19 -2.42 -6.68
N GLY A 23 -25.57 -1.21 -7.13
CA GLY A 23 -24.63 -0.14 -7.42
C GLY A 23 -23.89 0.38 -6.19
N ALA A 24 -24.59 0.56 -5.07
CA ALA A 24 -23.95 0.98 -3.83
C ALA A 24 -22.96 -0.07 -3.31
N CYS A 25 -23.36 -1.35 -3.29
CA CYS A 25 -22.49 -2.44 -2.84
C CYS A 25 -21.28 -2.64 -3.75
N SER A 26 -21.43 -2.48 -5.08
CA SER A 26 -20.30 -2.60 -5.99
C SER A 26 -19.28 -1.48 -5.78
N VAL A 27 -19.74 -0.24 -5.62
CA VAL A 27 -18.87 0.91 -5.32
C VAL A 27 -18.16 0.70 -3.98
N LEU A 28 -18.89 0.32 -2.93
CA LEU A 28 -18.29 0.04 -1.61
C LEU A 28 -17.28 -1.11 -1.66
N GLY A 29 -17.58 -2.17 -2.41
CA GLY A 29 -16.68 -3.30 -2.61
C GLY A 29 -15.39 -2.90 -3.34
N LEU A 30 -15.52 -2.10 -4.41
CA LEU A 30 -14.36 -1.56 -5.14
C LEU A 30 -13.51 -0.64 -4.26
N CYS A 31 -14.14 0.29 -3.53
CA CYS A 31 -13.44 1.18 -2.61
C CYS A 31 -12.71 0.40 -1.50
N GLY A 32 -13.40 -0.58 -0.90
CA GLY A 32 -12.80 -1.44 0.13
C GLY A 32 -11.62 -2.25 -0.41
N TRP A 33 -11.76 -2.83 -1.60
CA TRP A 33 -10.67 -3.55 -2.27
C TRP A 33 -9.47 -2.65 -2.56
N SER A 34 -9.71 -1.46 -3.11
CA SER A 34 -8.64 -0.49 -3.36
C SER A 34 -7.89 -0.14 -2.08
N LEU A 35 -8.59 0.22 -1.01
CA LEU A 35 -7.97 0.57 0.27
C LEU A 35 -7.13 -0.59 0.84
N LEU A 36 -7.65 -1.82 0.74
CA LEU A 36 -6.92 -3.00 1.21
C LEU A 36 -5.66 -3.26 0.39
N SER A 37 -5.73 -3.15 -0.94
CA SER A 37 -4.57 -3.29 -1.82
C SER A 37 -3.48 -2.27 -1.47
N TYR A 38 -3.85 -1.00 -1.29
CA TYR A 38 -2.89 0.03 -0.88
C TYR A 38 -2.27 -0.24 0.49
N ALA A 39 -3.05 -0.73 1.46
CA ALA A 39 -2.54 -1.06 2.78
C ALA A 39 -1.53 -2.21 2.72
N ILE A 40 -1.82 -3.26 1.94
CA ILE A 40 -0.90 -4.40 1.74
C ILE A 40 0.40 -3.94 1.09
N ASP A 41 0.32 -3.09 0.06
CA ASP A 41 1.50 -2.55 -0.62
C ASP A 41 2.35 -1.68 0.31
N ALA A 42 1.72 -0.86 1.16
CA ALA A 42 2.40 -0.06 2.16
C ALA A 42 3.18 -0.94 3.15
N VAL A 43 2.56 -2.03 3.65
CA VAL A 43 3.22 -2.98 4.55
C VAL A 43 4.37 -3.71 3.86
N ASN A 44 4.19 -4.13 2.60
CA ASN A 44 5.25 -4.76 1.82
C ASN A 44 6.44 -3.82 1.60
N ARG A 45 6.20 -2.55 1.25
CA ARG A 45 7.26 -1.53 1.14
C ARG A 45 7.96 -1.30 2.48
N ALA A 46 7.21 -1.20 3.57
CA ALA A 46 7.80 -1.06 4.91
C ALA A 46 8.69 -2.26 5.26
N LYS A 47 8.26 -3.48 4.93
CA LYS A 47 9.05 -4.70 5.12
C LYS A 47 10.35 -4.66 4.32
N ILE A 48 10.31 -4.22 3.06
CA ILE A 48 11.51 -4.07 2.22
C ILE A 48 12.45 -3.02 2.82
N MET A 49 11.94 -1.86 3.25
CA MET A 49 12.76 -0.83 3.89
C MET A 49 13.43 -1.33 5.18
N HIS A 50 12.76 -2.21 5.95
CA HIS A 50 13.36 -2.85 7.12
C HIS A 50 14.44 -3.90 6.79
N GLN A 51 14.48 -4.43 5.56
CA GLN A 51 15.56 -5.32 5.12
C GLN A 51 16.86 -4.56 4.79
N ILE A 52 16.82 -3.23 4.66
CA ILE A 52 18.00 -2.42 4.34
C ILE A 52 18.88 -2.30 5.60
N PRO A 53 20.13 -2.84 5.58
CA PRO A 53 20.96 -2.92 6.78
C PRO A 53 21.73 -1.61 7.08
N CYS A 54 21.59 -0.57 6.25
CA CYS A 54 22.40 0.65 6.31
C CYS A 54 22.40 1.33 7.69
N THR A 55 21.27 1.40 8.38
CA THR A 55 21.16 2.06 9.70
C THR A 55 21.98 1.38 10.79
N LYS A 56 22.27 0.08 10.64
CA LYS A 56 23.10 -0.71 11.55
C LYS A 56 24.56 -0.80 11.12
N CYS A 57 24.91 -0.25 9.96
CA CYS A 57 26.25 -0.33 9.41
C CYS A 57 27.21 0.66 10.11
N ARG A 58 28.48 0.25 10.29
CA ARG A 58 29.56 1.08 10.83
C ARG A 58 29.88 2.29 9.96
N PHE A 59 29.75 2.14 8.63
CA PHE A 59 30.08 3.18 7.65
C PHE A 59 28.93 4.16 7.39
N PHE A 60 27.79 3.98 8.05
CA PHE A 60 26.65 4.86 7.92
C PHE A 60 26.82 6.12 8.78
N THR A 61 26.90 7.26 8.10
CA THR A 61 27.10 8.59 8.70
C THR A 61 25.79 9.32 8.95
N GLY A 62 24.71 8.94 8.26
CA GLY A 62 23.38 9.54 8.44
C GLY A 62 23.25 10.97 7.89
N ASP A 63 24.30 11.52 7.26
CA ASP A 63 24.27 12.84 6.64
C ASP A 63 23.60 12.78 5.25
N TYR A 64 22.84 13.82 4.91
CA TYR A 64 22.12 13.90 3.63
C TYR A 64 23.08 13.97 2.44
N ARG A 65 24.26 14.57 2.64
CA ARG A 65 25.28 14.74 1.58
C ARG A 65 26.15 13.50 1.41
N LEU A 66 26.40 12.79 2.50
CA LEU A 66 27.21 11.58 2.52
C LEU A 66 26.52 10.58 3.44
N LYS A 67 25.69 9.69 2.86
CA LYS A 67 24.91 8.69 3.60
C LYS A 67 25.79 7.52 4.08
N CYS A 68 26.73 7.10 3.26
CA CYS A 68 27.68 6.02 3.51
C CYS A 68 29.06 6.44 2.98
N THR A 69 30.13 6.09 3.69
CA THR A 69 31.50 6.46 3.30
C THR A 69 32.07 5.60 2.17
N ILE A 70 31.53 4.40 1.93
CA ILE A 70 32.01 3.46 0.89
C ILE A 70 31.18 3.63 -0.39
N ASN A 71 29.86 3.43 -0.28
CA ASN A 71 28.94 3.46 -1.42
C ASN A 71 27.82 4.49 -1.17
N PRO A 72 28.08 5.80 -1.33
CA PRO A 72 27.10 6.85 -1.05
C PRO A 72 25.87 6.81 -1.96
N HIS A 73 26.01 6.32 -3.19
CA HIS A 73 24.92 6.25 -4.17
C HIS A 73 23.90 5.15 -3.87
N VAL A 74 24.32 4.06 -3.20
CA VAL A 74 23.49 2.87 -2.96
C VAL A 74 22.86 2.91 -1.56
N ALA A 75 23.41 3.71 -0.65
CA ALA A 75 22.96 3.80 0.73
C ALA A 75 21.47 4.20 0.87
N ASN A 76 20.75 3.53 1.78
CA ASN A 76 19.31 3.69 2.03
C ASN A 76 18.41 3.42 0.81
N THR A 77 18.87 2.57 -0.12
CA THR A 77 18.06 2.09 -1.24
C THR A 77 17.90 0.57 -1.16
N GLU A 78 16.96 0.02 -1.91
CA GLU A 78 16.74 -1.44 -2.00
C GLU A 78 17.97 -2.18 -2.54
N ALA A 79 18.82 -1.52 -3.33
CA ALA A 79 20.07 -2.07 -3.82
C ALA A 79 21.15 -2.27 -2.72
N ALA A 80 20.95 -1.70 -1.53
CA ALA A 80 21.82 -1.96 -0.37
C ALA A 80 21.42 -3.23 0.40
N ILE A 81 20.31 -3.89 0.05
CA ILE A 81 19.95 -5.20 0.62
C ILE A 81 21.02 -6.21 0.17
N GLY A 82 21.73 -6.81 1.13
CA GLY A 82 22.85 -7.72 0.83
C GLY A 82 24.15 -7.04 0.44
N CYS A 83 24.37 -5.77 0.86
CA CYS A 83 25.63 -5.06 0.62
C CYS A 83 26.85 -5.87 1.10
N ASN A 84 27.82 -6.11 0.20
CA ASN A 84 29.05 -6.86 0.51
C ASN A 84 29.96 -6.13 1.50
N ASP A 85 29.90 -4.79 1.52
CA ASP A 85 30.70 -3.95 2.40
C ASP A 85 30.01 -3.69 3.76
N TYR A 86 28.98 -4.47 4.10
CA TYR A 86 28.28 -4.33 5.37
C TYR A 86 29.13 -4.83 6.53
N TYR A 87 29.35 -3.94 7.50
CA TYR A 87 29.93 -4.30 8.79
C TYR A 87 29.02 -3.74 9.88
N GLU A 88 28.60 -4.61 10.81
CA GLU A 88 27.75 -4.22 11.92
C GLU A 88 28.49 -3.21 12.80
N ARG A 89 27.77 -2.15 13.21
CA ARG A 89 28.27 -1.21 14.20
C ARG A 89 28.26 -1.91 15.55
N GLU A 90 29.44 -2.21 16.09
CA GLU A 90 29.54 -2.75 17.44
C GLU A 90 28.91 -1.79 18.44
N LEU A 91 27.78 -2.19 19.02
CA LEU A 91 27.24 -1.55 20.21
C LEU A 91 28.20 -1.91 21.35
N LYS A 92 28.98 -0.94 21.81
CA LYS A 92 29.58 -1.01 23.14
C LYS A 92 28.44 -1.07 24.16
N THR A 93 28.16 -2.28 24.65
CA THR A 93 27.38 -2.53 25.86
C THR A 93 28.10 -1.97 27.08
#